data_AF-A0A1M4IDT5-F1
#
_entry.id   AF-A0A1M4IDT5-F1
#
_cell.length_a   1.000
_cell.length_b   1.000
_cell.length_c   1.000
_cell.angle_alpha   90.00
_cell.angle_beta   90.00
_cell.angle_gamma   90.00
#
_symmetry.space_group_name_H-M   'P 1'
#
loop_
_entity.id
_entity.type
_entity.pdbx_description
1 polymer ?
#
loop_
_entity_poly.entity_id
_entity_poly.type
_entity_poly.pdbx_seq_one_letter_code
_entity_poly.pdbx_strand_id
1 'polypeptide(L)'
;MRFWQDTRIRPLPYHRGFLYFVTIDNALRKASGGRKSRDDLILAMLHRRQRDKPLGIADWEALLRDNLGEDAVRQLHAMLDGAAPLPASDAFGPCFERISQPMRRYELGFAPAVLTESPPLVRDLIPDSAAAKAGVQNGDEITRPVGQDQLQGGSRMAY
;
A
#
# COMPACT_ATOMS: atom_id res chain seq x y z
N MET A 1 -12.57 18.42 0.95
CA MET A 1 -11.81 17.20 0.63
C MET A 1 -11.04 16.77 1.87
N ARG A 2 -11.49 15.72 2.59
CA ARG A 2 -10.94 15.24 3.87
C ARG A 2 -10.07 13.98 3.68
N PHE A 3 -9.27 13.95 2.61
CA PHE A 3 -8.53 12.77 2.15
C PHE A 3 -7.59 12.17 3.23
N TRP A 4 -6.85 13.03 3.94
CA TRP A 4 -5.89 12.61 4.97
C TRP A 4 -6.50 12.31 6.34
N GLN A 5 -7.81 12.59 6.53
CA GLN A 5 -8.53 12.28 7.76
C GLN A 5 -9.00 10.82 7.78
N ASP A 6 -9.07 10.17 6.62
CA ASP A 6 -9.33 8.74 6.51
C ASP A 6 -8.02 7.96 6.67
N THR A 7 -7.84 7.36 7.85
CA THR A 7 -6.67 6.53 8.18
C THR A 7 -6.47 5.38 7.20
N ARG A 8 -7.53 4.89 6.54
CA ARG A 8 -7.47 3.79 5.57
C ARG A 8 -6.73 4.14 4.29
N ILE A 9 -6.66 5.42 3.96
CA ILE A 9 -6.10 5.90 2.70
C ILE A 9 -4.61 6.24 2.85
N ARG A 10 -4.13 6.49 4.08
CA ARG A 10 -2.73 6.87 4.35
C ARG A 10 -1.70 5.83 3.90
N PRO A 11 -1.93 4.51 4.07
CA PRO A 11 -0.97 3.49 3.62
C PRO A 11 -1.00 3.27 2.11
N LEU A 12 -2.03 3.75 1.40
CA LEU A 12 -2.27 3.43 -0.01
C LEU A 12 -1.08 3.78 -0.92
N PRO A 13 -0.42 4.94 -0.79
CA PRO A 13 0.77 5.25 -1.59
C PRO A 13 1.92 4.27 -1.34
N TYR A 14 2.12 3.84 -0.09
CA TYR A 14 3.16 2.88 0.29
C TYR A 14 2.88 1.48 -0.26
N HIS A 15 1.64 0.99 -0.12
CA HIS A 15 1.24 -0.31 -0.66
C HIS A 15 1.33 -0.32 -2.20
N ARG A 16 0.90 0.76 -2.86
CA ARG A 16 0.98 0.89 -4.32
C ARG A 16 2.43 0.90 -4.80
N GLY A 17 3.28 1.71 -4.18
CA GLY A 17 4.71 1.76 -4.48
C GLY A 17 5.38 0.40 -4.26
N PHE A 18 5.04 -0.30 -3.18
CA PHE A 18 5.54 -1.64 -2.90
C PHE A 18 5.17 -2.64 -4.01
N LEU A 19 3.89 -2.75 -4.36
CA LEU A 19 3.44 -3.69 -5.40
C LEU A 19 4.02 -3.36 -6.77
N TYR A 20 4.18 -2.08 -7.08
CA TYR A 20 4.89 -1.63 -8.28
C TYR A 20 6.33 -2.15 -8.30
N PHE A 21 7.09 -1.94 -7.23
CA PHE A 21 8.49 -2.37 -7.16
C PHE A 21 8.67 -3.89 -7.13
N VAL A 22 7.72 -4.66 -6.58
CA VAL A 22 7.69 -6.12 -6.72
C VAL A 22 7.49 -6.53 -8.18
N THR A 23 6.59 -5.85 -8.89
CA THR A 23 6.34 -6.11 -10.32
C THR A 23 7.60 -5.87 -11.16
N ILE A 24 8.31 -4.76 -10.91
CA ILE A 24 9.57 -4.44 -11.58
C ILE A 24 10.67 -5.46 -11.27
N ASP A 25 10.84 -5.84 -9.99
CA ASP A 25 11.86 -6.83 -9.61
C ASP A 25 11.64 -8.17 -10.32
N ASN A 26 10.40 -8.67 -10.29
CA ASN A 26 10.03 -9.91 -10.97
C ASN A 26 10.28 -9.82 -12.50
N ALA A 27 9.90 -8.71 -13.14
CA ALA A 27 10.14 -8.51 -14.57
C ALA A 27 11.65 -8.50 -14.90
N LEU A 28 12.47 -7.81 -14.11
CA LEU A 28 13.91 -7.75 -14.29
C LEU A 28 14.57 -9.11 -14.13
N ARG A 29 14.19 -9.87 -13.09
CA ARG A 29 14.72 -11.21 -12.87
C ARG A 29 14.38 -12.12 -14.04
N LYS A 30 13.14 -12.10 -14.54
CA LYS A 30 12.73 -12.91 -15.70
C LYS A 30 13.47 -12.51 -16.98
N ALA A 31 13.54 -11.21 -17.29
CA ALA A 31 14.21 -10.70 -18.49
C ALA A 31 15.74 -10.95 -18.47
N SER A 32 16.36 -10.97 -17.29
CA SER A 32 17.80 -11.13 -17.14
C SER A 32 18.26 -12.54 -16.78
N GLY A 33 17.34 -13.51 -16.64
CA GLY A 33 17.68 -14.83 -16.10
C GLY A 33 18.24 -14.78 -14.68
N GLY A 34 17.74 -13.85 -13.87
CA GLY A 34 18.12 -13.66 -12.46
C GLY A 34 19.37 -12.81 -12.22
N ARG A 35 20.04 -12.32 -13.27
CA ARG A 35 21.27 -11.51 -13.13
C ARG A 35 21.03 -10.07 -12.69
N LYS A 36 19.82 -9.55 -12.88
CA LYS A 36 19.40 -8.21 -12.45
C LYS A 36 18.15 -8.30 -11.58
N SER A 37 18.04 -7.34 -10.68
CA SER A 37 16.97 -7.12 -9.74
C SER A 37 16.59 -5.63 -9.72
N ARG A 38 15.51 -5.29 -9.03
CA ARG A 38 15.15 -3.88 -8.79
C ARG A 38 16.29 -3.10 -8.15
N ASP A 39 17.06 -3.73 -7.27
CA ASP A 39 18.12 -3.06 -6.52
C ASP A 39 19.22 -2.54 -7.45
N ASP A 40 19.51 -3.21 -8.57
CA ASP A 40 20.43 -2.71 -9.60
C ASP A 40 19.98 -1.37 -10.18
N LEU A 41 18.68 -1.20 -10.41
CA LEU A 41 18.12 0.06 -10.92
C LEU A 41 18.11 1.15 -9.83
N ILE A 42 17.83 0.78 -8.58
CA ILE A 42 17.89 1.73 -7.44
C ILE A 42 19.33 2.22 -7.24
N LEU A 43 20.31 1.32 -7.31
CA LEU A 43 21.72 1.68 -7.25
C LEU A 43 22.11 2.58 -8.42
N ALA A 44 21.63 2.29 -9.64
CA ALA A 44 21.85 3.17 -10.80
C ALA A 44 21.28 4.58 -10.58
N MET A 45 20.08 4.70 -9.99
CA MET A 45 19.51 5.99 -9.60
C MET A 45 20.38 6.70 -8.55
N LEU A 46 20.81 5.99 -7.50
CA LEU A 46 21.69 6.54 -6.46
C LEU A 46 23.02 7.04 -7.03
N HIS A 47 23.63 6.30 -7.95
CA HIS A 47 24.85 6.73 -8.66
C HIS A 47 24.62 7.99 -9.50
N ARG A 48 23.46 8.14 -10.14
CA ARG A 48 23.10 9.36 -10.88
C ARG A 48 22.93 10.58 -9.96
N ARG A 49 22.45 10.37 -8.73
CA ARG A 49 22.29 11.43 -7.72
C ARG A 49 23.60 12.05 -7.27
N GLN A 50 24.72 11.32 -7.33
CA GLN A 50 26.04 11.76 -6.84
C GLN A 50 26.67 12.93 -7.65
N ARG A 51 25.94 13.56 -8.58
CA ARG A 51 26.41 14.64 -9.46
C ARG A 51 25.58 15.94 -9.36
N ASP A 52 24.94 16.20 -8.22
CA ASP A 52 24.11 17.40 -7.94
C ASP A 52 22.98 17.67 -8.95
N LYS A 53 22.63 16.68 -9.78
CA LYS A 53 21.45 16.74 -10.64
C LYS A 53 20.23 16.25 -9.87
N PRO A 54 19.09 16.96 -9.92
CA PRO A 54 17.83 16.45 -9.42
C PRO A 54 17.49 15.14 -10.14
N LEU A 55 17.27 14.07 -9.39
CA LEU A 55 16.68 12.85 -9.94
C LEU A 55 15.21 13.12 -10.23
N GLY A 56 14.81 12.84 -11.47
CA GLY A 56 13.43 12.96 -11.91
C GLY A 56 12.82 11.61 -12.30
N ILE A 57 11.52 11.65 -12.60
CA ILE A 57 10.80 10.49 -13.13
C ILE A 57 11.35 10.04 -14.48
N ALA A 58 11.82 10.97 -15.32
CA ALA A 58 12.43 10.68 -16.61
C ALA A 58 13.71 9.83 -16.48
N ASP A 59 14.49 9.99 -15.41
CA ASP A 59 15.67 9.14 -15.16
C ASP A 59 15.27 7.70 -14.90
N TRP A 60 14.17 7.53 -14.15
CA TRP A 60 13.60 6.23 -13.84
C TRP A 60 12.98 5.58 -15.08
N GLU A 61 12.22 6.34 -15.88
CA GLU A 61 11.68 5.89 -17.16
C GLU A 61 12.77 5.42 -18.13
N ALA A 62 13.90 6.13 -18.20
CA ALA A 62 15.04 5.71 -19.01
C ALA A 62 15.58 4.35 -18.56
N LEU A 63 15.75 4.14 -17.24
CA LEU A 63 16.18 2.83 -16.73
C LEU A 63 15.17 1.71 -17.03
N LEU A 64 13.87 1.99 -16.90
CA LEU A 64 12.83 1.02 -17.25
C LEU A 64 12.88 0.67 -18.73
N ARG A 65 12.95 1.68 -19.61
CA ARG A 65 13.02 1.49 -21.06
C ARG A 65 14.23 0.65 -21.45
N ASP A 66 15.40 0.96 -20.89
CA ASP A 66 16.65 0.26 -21.21
C ASP A 66 16.64 -1.21 -20.78
N ASN A 67 15.93 -1.56 -19.70
CA ASN A 67 15.96 -2.91 -19.12
C ASN A 67 14.74 -3.76 -19.45
N LEU A 68 13.58 -3.15 -19.67
CA LEU A 68 12.27 -3.82 -19.80
C LEU A 68 11.43 -3.30 -20.98
N GLY A 69 11.87 -2.25 -21.67
CA GLY A 69 11.20 -1.66 -22.82
C GLY A 69 10.04 -0.72 -22.47
N GLU A 70 9.36 -0.23 -23.52
CA GLU A 70 8.29 0.78 -23.40
C GLU A 70 7.07 0.33 -22.59
N ASP A 71 6.82 -0.99 -22.50
CA ASP A 71 5.70 -1.49 -21.70
C ASP A 71 5.88 -1.19 -20.20
N ALA A 72 7.10 -1.30 -19.68
CA ALA A 72 7.38 -0.96 -18.28
C ALA A 72 7.16 0.53 -17.98
N VAL A 73 7.46 1.40 -18.95
CA VAL A 73 7.18 2.84 -18.84
C VAL A 73 5.67 3.09 -18.83
N ARG A 74 4.90 2.45 -19.72
CA ARG A 74 3.43 2.55 -19.69
C ARG A 74 2.84 2.08 -18.35
N GLN A 75 3.36 0.99 -17.79
CA GLN A 75 2.90 0.48 -16.49
C GLN A 75 3.22 1.45 -15.34
N LEU A 76 4.36 2.15 -15.38
CA LEU A 76 4.68 3.23 -14.44
C LEU A 76 3.63 4.34 -14.51
N HIS A 77 3.31 4.84 -15.70
CA HIS A 77 2.30 5.89 -15.86
C HIS A 77 0.92 5.43 -15.40
N ALA A 78 0.50 4.22 -15.77
CA ALA A 78 -0.77 3.67 -15.30
C ALA A 78 -0.85 3.64 -13.76
N MET A 79 0.23 3.26 -13.07
CA MET A 79 0.29 3.26 -11.61
C MET A 79 0.19 4.68 -11.02
N LEU A 80 0.88 5.64 -11.62
CA LEU A 80 0.83 7.05 -11.22
C LEU A 80 -0.57 7.66 -11.43
N ASP A 81 -1.25 7.24 -12.50
CA ASP A 81 -2.64 7.62 -12.82
C ASP A 81 -3.68 6.89 -11.93
N GLY A 82 -3.22 6.00 -11.05
CA GLY A 82 -4.04 5.38 -10.01
C GLY A 82 -4.42 3.92 -10.26
N ALA A 83 -3.99 3.31 -11.36
CA ALA A 83 -4.16 1.87 -11.57
C ALA A 83 -3.43 1.09 -10.47
N ALA A 84 -4.01 -0.02 -10.04
CA ALA A 84 -3.40 -0.91 -9.06
C ALA A 84 -2.33 -1.79 -9.75
N PRO A 85 -1.04 -1.69 -9.37
CA PRO A 85 -0.04 -2.64 -9.84
C PRO A 85 -0.40 -4.01 -9.32
N LEU A 86 -0.42 -4.99 -10.23
CA LEU A 86 -0.80 -6.35 -9.91
C LEU A 86 0.37 -7.28 -10.22
N PRO A 87 1.15 -7.70 -9.20
CA PRO A 87 2.28 -8.60 -9.40
C PRO A 87 1.85 -9.93 -10.02
N ALA A 88 2.77 -10.55 -10.76
CA ALA A 88 2.62 -11.93 -11.22
C ALA A 88 2.42 -12.87 -10.01
N SER A 89 1.73 -13.99 -10.22
CA SER A 89 1.39 -14.94 -9.15
C SER A 89 2.64 -15.42 -8.39
N ASP A 90 3.72 -15.64 -9.14
CA ASP A 90 5.02 -16.13 -8.70
C ASP A 90 6.02 -15.00 -8.32
N ALA A 91 5.57 -13.74 -8.27
CA ALA A 91 6.47 -12.60 -8.04
C ALA A 91 7.14 -12.60 -6.65
N PHE A 92 6.58 -13.35 -5.69
CA PHE A 92 7.14 -13.56 -4.36
C PHE A 92 7.96 -14.86 -4.25
N GLY A 93 8.17 -15.56 -5.36
CA GLY A 93 8.86 -16.84 -5.44
C GLY A 93 7.97 -17.95 -5.98
N PRO A 94 8.55 -19.04 -6.48
CA PRO A 94 7.81 -20.11 -7.18
C PRO A 94 6.87 -20.90 -6.27
N CYS A 95 7.03 -20.80 -4.95
CA CYS A 95 6.17 -21.46 -3.97
C CYS A 95 4.96 -20.60 -3.54
N PHE A 96 4.85 -19.37 -4.06
CA PHE A 96 3.73 -18.49 -3.77
C PHE A 96 2.73 -18.50 -4.91
N GLU A 97 1.45 -18.46 -4.55
CA GLU A 97 0.35 -18.31 -5.49
C GLU A 97 -0.54 -17.14 -5.05
N ARG A 98 -0.84 -16.26 -6.01
CA ARG A 98 -1.79 -15.18 -5.81
C ARG A 98 -3.21 -15.72 -5.95
N ILE A 99 -3.91 -15.79 -4.83
CA ILE A 99 -5.33 -16.11 -4.78
C ILE A 99 -6.20 -14.86 -4.61
N SER A 100 -7.46 -14.96 -5.00
CA SER A 100 -8.48 -13.97 -4.66
C SER A 100 -9.43 -14.58 -3.64
N GLN A 101 -9.61 -13.90 -2.51
CA GLN A 101 -10.52 -14.33 -1.46
C GLN A 101 -11.30 -13.13 -0.92
N PRO A 102 -12.59 -13.31 -0.58
CA PRO A 102 -13.33 -12.31 0.15
C PRO A 102 -12.66 -12.03 1.50
N MET A 103 -12.26 -10.78 1.74
CA MET A 103 -11.79 -10.32 3.05
C MET A 103 -12.83 -9.40 3.67
N ARG A 104 -13.02 -9.52 4.99
CA ARG A 104 -13.86 -8.57 5.72
C ARG A 104 -13.17 -7.21 5.67
N ARG A 105 -13.90 -6.21 5.21
CA ARG A 105 -13.42 -4.82 5.29
C ARG A 105 -13.35 -4.43 6.76
N TYR A 106 -12.18 -3.97 7.21
CA TYR A 106 -12.08 -3.38 8.54
C TYR A 106 -12.96 -2.13 8.61
N GLU A 107 -13.81 -2.09 9.65
CA GLU A 107 -14.63 -0.96 10.02
C GLU A 107 -14.57 -0.80 11.54
N LEU A 108 -14.30 0.42 12.00
CA LEU A 108 -14.24 0.73 13.43
C LEU A 108 -15.62 0.62 14.10
N GLY A 109 -16.69 0.98 13.37
CA GLY A 109 -18.06 0.98 13.85
C GLY A 109 -18.54 2.31 14.46
N PHE A 110 -17.69 3.34 14.52
CA PHE A 110 -18.02 4.70 14.97
C PHE A 110 -17.04 5.72 14.35
N ALA A 111 -17.21 7.02 14.63
CA ALA A 111 -16.39 8.08 14.06
C ALA A 111 -14.88 7.91 14.38
N PRO A 112 -13.98 7.76 13.38
CA PRO A 112 -12.54 7.57 13.64
C PRO A 112 -11.86 8.71 14.39
N ALA A 113 -12.36 9.94 14.23
CA ALA A 113 -11.76 11.15 14.80
C ALA A 113 -11.69 11.11 16.34
N VAL A 114 -12.64 10.44 16.99
CA VAL A 114 -12.75 10.37 18.45
C VAL A 114 -11.52 9.76 19.10
N LEU A 115 -10.78 8.89 18.40
CA LEU A 115 -9.57 8.25 18.91
C LEU A 115 -8.42 9.23 19.16
N THR A 116 -8.52 10.46 18.65
CA THR A 116 -7.51 11.52 18.80
C THR A 116 -8.04 12.73 19.59
N GLU A 117 -9.29 12.68 20.04
CA GLU A 117 -9.93 13.74 20.82
C GLU A 117 -9.64 13.55 22.33
N SER A 118 -9.82 14.60 23.12
CA SER A 118 -9.66 14.57 24.58
C SER A 118 -10.85 15.26 25.25
N PRO A 119 -11.75 14.53 25.93
CA PRO A 119 -11.76 13.07 26.09
C PRO A 119 -12.17 12.33 24.80
N PRO A 120 -11.68 11.10 24.57
CA PRO A 120 -12.01 10.29 23.40
C PRO A 120 -13.38 9.61 23.57
N LEU A 121 -14.45 10.38 23.42
CA LEU A 121 -15.82 9.91 23.59
C LEU A 121 -16.38 9.36 22.28
N VAL A 122 -16.94 8.14 22.33
CA VAL A 122 -17.59 7.53 21.18
C VAL A 122 -18.77 8.38 20.72
N ARG A 123 -18.83 8.67 19.42
CA ARG A 123 -19.97 9.29 18.75
C ARG A 123 -20.14 8.73 17.34
N ASP A 124 -21.31 8.95 16.78
CA ASP A 124 -21.69 8.47 15.45
C ASP A 124 -21.54 6.94 15.32
N LEU A 125 -21.95 6.19 16.36
CA LEU A 125 -22.00 4.72 16.33
C LEU A 125 -22.85 4.22 15.15
N ILE A 126 -22.27 3.33 14.36
CA ILE A 126 -22.89 2.71 13.20
C ILE A 126 -23.77 1.54 13.68
N PRO A 127 -25.08 1.53 13.39
CA PRO A 127 -25.96 0.41 13.70
C PRO A 127 -25.45 -0.91 13.10
N ASP A 128 -25.63 -2.03 13.81
CA ASP A 128 -25.21 -3.38 13.40
C ASP A 128 -23.72 -3.59 13.14
N SER A 129 -22.88 -2.59 13.42
CA SER A 129 -21.42 -2.69 13.32
C SER A 129 -20.84 -3.66 14.35
N ALA A 130 -19.57 -4.03 14.16
CA ALA A 130 -18.86 -4.83 15.16
C ALA A 130 -18.79 -4.14 16.52
N ALA A 131 -18.66 -2.80 16.56
CA ALA A 131 -18.70 -2.02 17.78
C ALA A 131 -20.07 -2.08 18.48
N ALA A 132 -21.16 -1.89 17.72
CA ALA A 132 -22.51 -1.98 18.28
C ALA A 132 -22.79 -3.39 18.85
N LYS A 133 -22.38 -4.44 18.15
CA LYS A 133 -22.51 -5.83 18.60
C LYS A 133 -21.64 -6.17 19.81
N ALA A 134 -20.53 -5.45 19.99
CA ALA A 134 -19.67 -5.56 21.17
C ALA A 134 -20.22 -4.78 22.38
N GLY A 135 -21.33 -4.05 22.22
CA GLY A 135 -21.97 -3.30 23.30
C GLY A 135 -21.46 -1.87 23.47
N VAL A 136 -20.69 -1.33 22.51
CA VAL A 136 -20.24 0.07 22.51
C VAL A 136 -21.43 1.00 22.34
N GLN A 137 -21.46 2.11 23.09
CA GLN A 137 -22.50 3.13 23.05
C GLN A 137 -21.91 4.52 22.79
N ASN A 138 -22.74 5.43 22.26
CA ASN A 138 -22.36 6.84 22.17
C ASN A 138 -22.19 7.42 23.59
N GLY A 139 -21.10 8.12 23.82
CA GLY A 139 -20.71 8.66 25.14
C GLY A 139 -19.72 7.78 25.91
N ASP A 140 -19.46 6.54 25.47
CA ASP A 140 -18.43 5.70 26.08
C ASP A 140 -17.04 6.34 25.94
N GLU A 141 -16.26 6.34 27.02
CA GLU A 141 -14.89 6.84 27.00
C GLU A 141 -13.90 5.74 26.60
N ILE A 142 -13.08 6.03 25.59
CA ILE A 142 -12.05 5.11 25.12
C ILE A 142 -10.80 5.27 25.99
N THR A 143 -10.67 4.39 26.99
CA THR A 143 -9.55 4.43 27.95
C THR A 143 -8.20 3.99 27.37
N ARG A 144 -8.20 3.28 26.24
CA ARG A 144 -7.00 2.77 25.57
C ARG A 144 -7.12 2.89 24.05
N PRO A 145 -6.86 4.06 23.46
CA PRO A 145 -6.89 4.21 22.02
C PRO A 145 -5.77 3.39 21.37
N VAL A 146 -6.11 2.69 20.29
CA VAL A 146 -5.18 1.90 19.48
C VAL A 146 -5.06 2.54 18.09
N GLY A 147 -3.83 2.60 17.56
CA GLY A 147 -3.58 3.16 16.23
C GLY A 147 -4.28 2.32 15.16
N GLN A 148 -5.19 2.93 14.40
CA GLN A 148 -5.98 2.23 13.39
C GLN A 148 -5.14 1.62 12.26
N ASP A 149 -4.01 2.23 11.93
CA ASP A 149 -3.09 1.74 10.89
C ASP A 149 -2.57 0.33 11.24
N GLN A 150 -2.35 0.06 12.53
CA GLN A 150 -1.87 -1.23 13.04
C GLN A 150 -2.98 -2.30 13.01
N LEU A 151 -4.23 -1.92 13.29
CA LEU A 151 -5.38 -2.83 13.26
C LEU A 151 -5.77 -3.23 11.84
N GLN A 152 -5.69 -2.30 10.89
CA GLN A 152 -5.98 -2.57 9.48
C GLN A 152 -5.02 -3.59 8.89
N GLY A 153 -3.71 -3.48 9.19
CA GLY A 153 -2.69 -4.43 8.74
C GLY A 153 -2.79 -5.82 9.40
N GLY A 154 -3.45 -5.93 10.55
CA GLY A 154 -3.59 -7.17 11.33
C GLY A 154 -4.84 -7.99 11.03
N SER A 155 -5.66 -7.60 10.05
CA SER A 155 -6.90 -8.31 9.70
C SER A 155 -6.59 -9.75 9.25
N ARG A 156 -6.84 -10.72 10.15
CA ARG A 156 -6.63 -12.15 9.86
C ARG A 156 -7.66 -12.64 8.85
N MET A 157 -7.21 -13.47 7.90
CA MET A 157 -8.10 -14.31 7.11
C MET A 157 -8.86 -15.23 8.07
N ALA A 158 -10.18 -15.10 8.11
CA ALA A 158 -11.02 -16.09 8.77
C ALA A 158 -11.03 -17.33 7.86
N TYR A 159 -10.39 -18.40 8.34
CA TYR A 159 -10.54 -19.75 7.77
C TYR A 159 -11.81 -20.39 8.31
#